data_AF-A0A438JWX4-F1
#
_entry.id   AF-A0A438JWX4-F1
#
_cell.length_a   1.000
_cell.length_b   1.000
_cell.length_c   1.000
_cell.angle_alpha   90.00
_cell.angle_beta   90.00
_cell.angle_gamma   90.00
#
_symmetry.space_group_name_H-M   'P 1'
#
loop_
_entity.id
_entity.type
_entity.pdbx_description
1 polymer ?
#
loop_
_entity_poly.entity_id
_entity_poly.type
_entity_poly.pdbx_seq_one_letter_code
_entity_poly.pdbx_strand_id
1 'polypeptide(L)'
;MTPDMTVKLLMDAAEKDFKSDSLEEALVLANVANQIDPKFEGIIAPYLAAYRIHAAAMKRKSNGEIDWYGVLGIVDDDPDIDTILNRYEELVDLLHPDGKNGSVAAEGALRLVSEACWKLLLSQSSLRKSGQKSASDQTRVRRHPRGVRGSKKTTVLPPAPTASSDFRKKSDVRVRVRHPRGVTTK
;
A
#
# COMPACT_ATOMS: atom_id res chain seq x y z
N MET A 1 33.20 -6.63 26.76
CA MET A 1 31.97 -5.89 26.41
C MET A 1 31.04 -6.90 25.74
N THR A 2 29.81 -7.05 26.23
CA THR A 2 28.86 -8.00 25.63
C THR A 2 28.25 -7.42 24.35
N PRO A 3 27.77 -8.25 23.40
CA PRO A 3 27.13 -7.77 22.18
C PRO A 3 25.97 -6.81 22.45
N ASP A 4 25.18 -7.10 23.48
CA ASP A 4 24.07 -6.26 23.98
C ASP A 4 24.51 -4.83 24.36
N MET A 5 25.61 -4.70 25.11
CA MET A 5 26.17 -3.39 25.48
C MET A 5 26.68 -2.61 24.25
N THR A 6 27.21 -3.31 23.25
CA THR A 6 27.68 -2.68 22.01
C THR A 6 26.52 -2.18 21.16
N VAL A 7 25.45 -2.98 21.00
CA VAL A 7 24.24 -2.58 20.27
C VAL A 7 23.61 -1.35 20.89
N LYS A 8 23.45 -1.34 22.22
CA LYS A 8 22.88 -0.17 22.92
C LYS A 8 23.71 1.11 22.69
N LEU A 9 25.04 1.00 22.80
CA LEU A 9 25.94 2.14 22.56
C LEU A 9 25.81 2.70 21.12
N LEU A 10 25.70 1.81 20.13
CA LEU A 10 25.52 2.22 18.73
C LEU A 10 24.17 2.90 18.50
N MET A 11 23.10 2.42 19.14
CA MET A 11 21.77 3.03 19.05
C MET A 11 21.72 4.40 19.72
N ASP A 12 22.34 4.55 20.90
CA ASP A 12 22.45 5.83 21.59
C ASP A 12 23.25 6.86 20.75
N ALA A 13 24.32 6.41 20.07
CA ALA A 13 25.09 7.24 19.15
C ALA A 13 24.28 7.62 17.91
N ALA A 14 23.57 6.68 17.29
CA ALA A 14 22.71 6.94 16.13
C ALA A 14 21.62 7.99 16.45
N GLU A 15 21.02 7.92 17.64
CA GLU A 15 20.01 8.89 18.06
C GLU A 15 20.61 10.29 18.27
N LYS A 16 21.84 10.38 18.78
CA LYS A 16 22.56 11.64 18.92
C LYS A 16 22.91 12.25 17.56
N ASP A 17 23.34 11.44 16.61
CA ASP A 17 23.68 11.89 15.26
C ASP A 17 22.44 12.37 14.53
N PHE A 18 21.31 11.66 14.64
CA PHE A 18 20.02 12.13 14.10
C PHE A 18 19.61 13.49 14.68
N LYS A 19 19.74 13.69 16.00
CA LYS A 19 19.45 14.98 16.66
C LYS A 19 20.39 16.11 16.21
N SER A 20 21.56 15.75 15.68
CA SER A 20 22.58 16.67 15.18
C SER A 20 22.52 16.85 13.66
N ASP A 21 21.41 16.46 13.01
CA ASP A 21 21.18 16.52 11.57
C ASP A 21 22.16 15.67 10.72
N SER A 22 22.81 14.68 11.35
CA SER A 22 23.75 13.73 10.74
C SER A 22 23.04 12.41 10.42
N LEU A 23 22.09 12.46 9.48
CA LEU A 23 21.20 11.33 9.17
C LEU A 23 21.92 10.15 8.54
N GLU A 24 22.92 10.39 7.71
CA GLU A 24 23.69 9.33 7.04
C GLU A 24 24.49 8.53 8.07
N GLU A 25 25.11 9.21 9.03
CA GLU A 25 25.85 8.63 10.14
C GLU A 25 24.92 7.82 11.05
N ALA A 26 23.76 8.37 11.40
CA ALA A 26 22.74 7.67 12.18
C ALA A 26 22.29 6.36 11.48
N LEU A 27 22.11 6.39 10.16
CA LEU A 27 21.78 5.20 9.36
C LEU A 27 22.88 4.16 9.38
N VAL A 28 24.15 4.58 9.26
CA VAL A 28 25.29 3.66 9.30
C VAL A 28 25.35 2.96 10.66
N LEU A 29 25.26 3.72 11.75
CA LEU A 29 25.31 3.17 13.10
C LEU A 29 24.16 2.19 13.38
N ALA A 30 22.93 2.54 12.99
CA ALA A 30 21.78 1.66 13.14
C ALA A 30 21.91 0.37 12.32
N ASN A 31 22.47 0.44 11.11
CA ASN A 31 22.75 -0.76 10.31
C ASN A 31 23.84 -1.64 10.93
N VAL A 32 24.90 -1.03 11.46
CA VAL A 32 25.97 -1.77 12.16
C VAL A 32 25.41 -2.45 13.40
N ALA A 33 24.56 -1.77 14.18
CA ALA A 33 23.88 -2.36 15.33
C ALA A 33 23.07 -3.60 14.92
N ASN A 34 22.33 -3.52 13.80
CA ASN A 34 21.54 -4.65 13.30
C ASN A 34 22.39 -5.85 12.86
N GLN A 35 23.57 -5.59 12.28
CA GLN A 35 24.50 -6.64 11.84
C GLN A 35 25.18 -7.36 13.01
N ILE A 36 25.42 -6.66 14.12
CA ILE A 36 26.09 -7.23 15.30
C ILE A 36 25.21 -8.26 16.00
N ASP A 37 23.93 -7.92 16.23
CA ASP A 37 23.00 -8.86 16.83
C ASP A 37 21.56 -8.65 16.32
N PRO A 38 21.15 -9.42 15.29
CA PRO A 38 19.80 -9.37 14.74
C PRO A 38 18.69 -9.71 15.74
N LYS A 39 19.01 -10.25 16.92
CA LYS A 39 17.99 -10.49 17.97
C LYS A 39 17.40 -9.18 18.50
N PHE A 40 18.09 -8.06 18.30
CA PHE A 40 17.61 -6.72 18.65
C PHE A 40 16.80 -6.05 17.53
N GLU A 41 16.51 -6.75 16.42
CA GLU A 41 15.75 -6.22 15.29
C GLU A 41 14.44 -5.56 15.75
N GLY A 42 13.71 -6.13 16.73
CA GLY A 42 12.47 -5.53 17.23
C GLY A 42 12.63 -4.15 17.89
N ILE A 43 13.85 -3.79 18.31
CA ILE A 43 14.20 -2.48 18.89
C ILE A 43 14.85 -1.60 17.82
N ILE A 44 15.67 -2.17 16.93
CA ILE A 44 16.43 -1.44 15.91
C ILE A 44 15.55 -1.08 14.71
N ALA A 45 14.60 -1.93 14.32
CA ALA A 45 13.77 -1.77 13.13
C ALA A 45 12.96 -0.46 13.11
N PRO A 46 12.30 -0.02 14.20
CA PRO A 46 11.63 1.29 14.23
C PRO A 46 12.56 2.47 13.96
N TYR A 47 13.82 2.42 14.45
CA TYR A 47 14.81 3.47 14.21
C TYR A 47 15.28 3.47 12.76
N LEU A 48 15.64 2.30 12.24
CA LEU A 48 16.04 2.13 10.84
C LEU A 48 14.94 2.61 9.90
N ALA A 49 13.69 2.22 10.15
CA ALA A 49 12.55 2.65 9.36
C ALA A 49 12.40 4.18 9.39
N ALA A 50 12.41 4.78 10.58
CA ALA A 50 12.30 6.23 10.73
C ALA A 50 13.42 6.97 9.97
N TYR A 51 14.67 6.55 10.12
CA TYR A 51 15.81 7.17 9.44
C TYR A 51 15.74 7.00 7.92
N ARG A 52 15.32 5.83 7.43
CA ARG A 52 15.15 5.58 5.99
C ARG A 52 14.05 6.45 5.39
N ILE A 53 12.95 6.66 6.11
CA ILE A 53 11.86 7.56 5.71
C ILE A 53 12.38 8.99 5.60
N HIS A 54 13.10 9.49 6.60
CA HIS A 54 13.72 10.81 6.55
C HIS A 54 14.70 10.93 5.36
N ALA A 55 15.50 9.89 5.12
CA ALA A 55 16.49 9.90 4.04
C ALA A 55 15.80 9.90 2.66
N ALA A 56 14.71 9.15 2.51
CA ALA A 56 13.90 9.16 1.29
C ALA A 56 13.22 10.53 1.10
N ALA A 57 12.77 11.18 2.18
CA ALA A 57 12.16 12.50 2.11
C ALA A 57 13.16 13.62 1.75
N MET A 58 14.42 13.50 2.23
CA MET A 58 15.49 14.44 1.90
C MET A 58 15.99 14.28 0.46
N LYS A 59 15.99 13.05 -0.07
CA LYS A 59 16.38 12.77 -1.45
C LYS A 59 15.34 13.34 -2.41
N ARG A 60 15.67 14.47 -3.02
CA ARG A 60 14.86 15.09 -4.06
C ARG A 60 15.00 14.34 -5.37
N LYS A 61 13.87 14.13 -6.04
CA LYS A 61 13.83 13.70 -7.44
C LYS A 61 14.44 14.78 -8.34
N SER A 62 14.72 14.43 -9.59
CA SER A 62 15.22 15.36 -10.61
C SER A 62 14.31 16.57 -10.85
N ASN A 63 13.02 16.45 -10.52
CA ASN A 63 12.03 17.53 -10.58
C ASN A 63 11.95 18.38 -9.29
N GLY A 64 12.78 18.11 -8.27
CA GLY A 64 12.78 18.82 -6.99
C GLY A 64 11.72 18.34 -5.99
N GLU A 65 10.87 17.39 -6.37
CA GLU A 65 9.84 16.83 -5.50
C GLU A 65 10.40 15.73 -4.59
N ILE A 66 9.67 15.46 -3.51
CA ILE A 66 9.95 14.35 -2.61
C ILE A 66 9.55 13.05 -3.30
N ASP A 67 10.36 12.00 -3.14
CA ASP A 67 9.97 10.67 -3.58
C ASP A 67 8.96 10.02 -2.62
N TRP A 68 7.67 10.31 -2.81
CA TRP A 68 6.60 9.75 -1.96
C TRP A 68 6.52 8.22 -2.01
N TYR A 69 6.90 7.58 -3.12
CA TYR A 69 6.97 6.12 -3.19
C TYR A 69 8.15 5.60 -2.37
N GLY A 70 9.32 6.23 -2.50
CA GLY A 70 10.50 5.95 -1.67
C GLY A 70 10.25 6.17 -0.17
N VAL A 71 9.44 7.17 0.21
CA VAL A 71 9.04 7.41 1.61
C VAL A 71 8.20 6.25 2.16
N LEU A 72 7.33 5.63 1.37
CA LEU A 72 6.61 4.41 1.77
C LEU A 72 7.42 3.11 1.55
N GLY A 73 8.63 3.21 1.01
CA GLY A 73 9.45 2.05 0.65
C GLY A 73 8.85 1.19 -0.46
N ILE A 74 8.00 1.77 -1.32
CA ILE A 74 7.41 1.09 -2.47
C ILE A 74 8.39 1.15 -3.64
N VAL A 75 8.72 -0.01 -4.19
CA VAL A 75 9.64 -0.15 -5.34
C VAL A 75 8.86 -0.24 -6.67
N ASP A 76 7.59 -0.64 -6.61
CA ASP A 76 6.75 -0.78 -7.80
C ASP A 76 6.48 0.58 -8.47
N ASP A 77 6.60 0.63 -9.79
CA ASP A 77 6.42 1.86 -10.57
C ASP A 77 4.94 2.31 -10.67
N ASP A 78 4.00 1.37 -10.53
CA ASP A 78 2.55 1.63 -10.53
C ASP A 78 1.84 0.74 -9.50
N PRO A 79 1.97 1.04 -8.19
CA PRO A 79 1.38 0.23 -7.14
C PRO A 79 -0.14 0.42 -7.08
N ASP A 80 -0.85 -0.67 -6.82
CA ASP A 80 -2.27 -0.63 -6.50
C ASP A 80 -2.54 0.17 -5.23
N ILE A 81 -3.77 0.66 -5.10
CA ILE A 81 -4.25 1.39 -3.91
C ILE A 81 -4.05 0.54 -2.64
N ASP A 82 -4.33 -0.76 -2.72
CA ASP A 82 -4.18 -1.69 -1.61
C ASP A 82 -2.71 -1.82 -1.18
N THR A 83 -1.76 -1.80 -2.12
CA THR A 83 -0.32 -1.82 -1.81
C THR A 83 0.09 -0.57 -1.04
N ILE A 84 -0.41 0.60 -1.43
CA ILE A 84 -0.13 1.87 -0.73
C ILE A 84 -0.68 1.83 0.70
N LEU A 85 -1.93 1.37 0.88
CA LEU A 85 -2.57 1.28 2.19
C LEU A 85 -1.89 0.26 3.10
N ASN A 86 -1.57 -0.93 2.59
CA ASN A 86 -0.88 -1.96 3.35
C ASN A 86 0.48 -1.47 3.84
N ARG A 87 1.27 -0.78 2.98
CA ARG A 87 2.55 -0.19 3.41
C ARG A 87 2.38 0.91 4.44
N TYR A 88 1.35 1.74 4.30
CA TYR A 88 1.03 2.75 5.29
C TYR A 88 0.71 2.12 6.65
N GLU A 89 -0.15 1.11 6.69
CA GLU A 89 -0.51 0.40 7.93
C GLU A 89 0.71 -0.26 8.58
N GLU A 90 1.53 -0.98 7.80
CA GLU A 90 2.77 -1.60 8.28
C GLU A 90 3.73 -0.57 8.92
N LEU A 91 3.90 0.60 8.30
CA LEU A 91 4.78 1.65 8.82
C LEU A 91 4.19 2.34 10.06
N VAL A 92 2.87 2.50 10.13
CA VAL A 92 2.21 3.04 11.32
C VAL A 92 2.38 2.11 12.51
N ASP A 93 2.21 0.80 12.31
CA ASP A 93 2.42 -0.22 13.34
C ASP A 93 3.89 -0.25 13.79
N LEU A 94 4.83 -0.16 12.85
CA LEU A 94 6.27 -0.18 13.14
C LEU A 94 6.75 1.07 13.89
N LEU A 95 6.17 2.23 13.60
CA LEU A 95 6.54 3.52 14.19
C LEU A 95 5.64 3.94 15.35
N HIS A 96 4.72 3.07 15.79
CA HIS A 96 3.69 3.44 16.75
C HIS A 96 4.32 3.99 18.05
N PRO A 97 3.86 5.15 18.57
CA PRO A 97 4.48 5.82 19.71
C PRO A 97 4.19 5.15 21.06
N ASP A 98 3.72 3.90 21.09
CA ASP A 98 3.38 3.18 22.33
C ASP A 98 4.65 2.70 23.07
N GLY A 99 5.35 3.67 23.63
CA GLY A 99 5.66 3.67 25.05
C GLY A 99 6.91 2.96 25.53
N LYS A 100 7.63 2.17 24.72
CA LYS A 100 8.84 1.48 25.22
C LYS A 100 10.12 1.61 24.42
N ASN A 101 10.08 1.86 23.10
CA ASN A 101 11.28 1.87 22.25
C ASN A 101 11.22 2.88 21.08
N GLY A 102 10.48 3.98 21.19
CA GLY A 102 10.28 4.92 20.08
C GLY A 102 11.45 5.89 19.90
N SER A 103 12.07 5.91 18.72
CA SER A 103 13.03 6.95 18.31
C SER A 103 12.36 8.33 18.28
N VAL A 104 13.10 9.39 18.61
CA VAL A 104 12.64 10.78 18.37
C VAL A 104 12.33 11.04 16.89
N ALA A 105 12.94 10.27 15.98
CA ALA A 105 12.67 10.35 14.55
C ALA A 105 11.28 9.79 14.15
N ALA A 106 10.66 8.95 14.98
CA ALA A 106 9.47 8.18 14.63
C ALA A 106 8.24 9.07 14.37
N GLU A 107 8.02 10.09 15.21
CA GLU A 107 6.91 11.04 15.01
C GLU A 107 7.05 11.81 13.69
N GLY A 108 8.26 12.28 13.40
CA GLY A 108 8.57 12.96 12.14
C GLY A 108 8.35 12.04 10.93
N ALA A 109 8.76 10.78 11.05
CA ALA A 109 8.60 9.78 10.00
C ALA A 109 7.12 9.42 9.75
N LEU A 110 6.32 9.23 10.80
CA LEU A 110 4.88 8.97 10.68
C LEU A 110 4.14 10.08 9.93
N ARG A 111 4.51 11.33 10.16
CA ARG A 111 3.94 12.47 9.45
C ARG A 111 4.27 12.44 7.95
N LEU A 112 5.52 12.10 7.60
CA LEU A 112 5.93 11.94 6.21
C LEU A 112 5.18 10.78 5.54
N VAL A 113 5.02 9.65 6.24
CA VAL A 113 4.26 8.48 5.78
C VAL A 113 2.79 8.82 5.52
N SER A 114 2.16 9.57 6.43
CA SER A 114 0.78 10.03 6.26
C SER A 114 0.62 10.95 5.05
N GLU A 115 1.56 11.88 4.86
CA GLU A 115 1.55 12.78 3.71
C GLU A 115 1.78 12.01 2.40
N ALA A 116 2.73 11.06 2.38
CA ALA A 116 3.01 10.23 1.23
C ALA A 116 1.77 9.45 0.77
N CYS A 117 1.11 8.75 1.71
CA CYS A 117 -0.12 8.01 1.43
C CYS A 117 -1.19 8.92 0.81
N TRP A 118 -1.45 10.08 1.41
CA TRP A 118 -2.44 11.03 0.89
C TRP A 118 -2.12 11.52 -0.53
N LYS A 119 -0.86 11.88 -0.81
CA LYS A 119 -0.43 12.35 -2.13
C LYS A 119 -0.58 11.28 -3.21
N LEU A 120 -0.20 10.04 -2.89
CA LEU A 120 -0.27 8.92 -3.83
C LEU A 120 -1.72 8.54 -4.16
N LEU A 121 -2.59 8.47 -3.15
CA LEU A 121 -4.02 8.18 -3.35
C LEU A 121 -4.71 9.25 -4.20
N LEU A 122 -4.39 10.53 -3.95
CA LEU A 122 -4.90 11.62 -4.77
C LEU A 122 -4.44 11.53 -6.22
N SER A 123 -3.16 11.22 -6.46
CA SER A 123 -2.60 11.04 -7.80
C SER A 123 -3.36 9.93 -8.57
N GLN A 124 -3.52 8.76 -7.96
CA GLN A 124 -4.24 7.62 -8.53
C GLN A 124 -5.72 7.94 -8.83
N SER A 125 -6.36 8.74 -7.99
CA SER A 125 -7.76 9.17 -8.21
C SER A 125 -7.91 10.18 -9.37
N SER A 126 -6.86 10.98 -9.64
CA SER A 126 -6.85 11.99 -10.71
C SER A 126 -6.72 11.35 -12.10
N LEU A 127 -5.90 10.30 -12.22
CA LEU A 127 -5.78 9.52 -13.47
C LEU A 127 -7.11 8.86 -13.88
N ARG A 128 -7.94 8.45 -12.93
CA ARG A 128 -9.25 7.84 -13.21
C ARG A 128 -10.27 8.84 -13.79
N LYS A 129 -10.13 10.15 -13.53
CA LYS A 129 -11.06 11.18 -14.02
C LYS A 129 -10.70 11.73 -15.40
N SER A 130 -9.43 11.66 -15.83
CA SER A 130 -9.00 12.16 -17.14
C SER A 130 -9.16 11.13 -18.28
N GLY A 131 -9.26 9.83 -17.97
CA GLY A 131 -9.38 8.74 -18.95
C GLY A 131 -10.77 8.43 -19.50
N GLN A 132 -11.85 9.09 -19.02
CA GLN A 132 -13.23 8.86 -19.51
C GLN A 132 -13.75 10.00 -20.38
N LYS A 133 -13.00 10.40 -21.42
CA LYS A 133 -13.53 11.23 -22.51
C LYS A 133 -12.88 10.85 -23.83
N SER A 134 -13.26 9.73 -24.44
CA SER A 134 -13.22 9.49 -25.89
C SER A 134 -13.67 8.07 -26.23
N ALA A 135 -14.95 7.88 -26.54
CA ALA A 135 -15.43 6.79 -27.39
C ALA A 135 -16.92 6.97 -27.74
N SER A 136 -17.28 8.02 -28.49
CA SER A 136 -18.51 8.03 -29.29
C SER A 136 -18.57 9.24 -30.23
N ASP A 137 -17.59 9.41 -31.11
CA ASP A 137 -17.83 10.18 -32.33
C ASP A 137 -17.04 9.62 -33.51
N GLN A 138 -17.76 8.92 -34.40
CA GLN A 138 -17.53 8.81 -35.85
C GLN A 138 -18.22 7.55 -36.39
N THR A 139 -19.45 7.69 -36.87
CA THR A 139 -19.87 7.41 -38.26
C THR A 139 -21.39 7.26 -38.31
N ARG A 140 -22.09 8.35 -38.67
CA ARG A 140 -23.36 8.20 -39.38
C ARG A 140 -23.32 8.97 -40.68
N VAL A 141 -22.93 8.21 -41.68
CA VAL A 141 -22.89 8.52 -43.11
C VAL A 141 -24.18 9.19 -43.55
N ARG A 142 -24.06 10.37 -44.17
CA ARG A 142 -25.07 10.92 -45.09
C ARG A 142 -25.19 9.96 -46.28
N ARG A 143 -26.42 9.54 -46.63
CA ARG A 143 -26.87 9.38 -48.03
C ARG A 143 -28.37 9.04 -48.11
N HIS A 144 -29.06 9.79 -48.96
CA HIS A 144 -30.48 9.69 -49.34
C HIS A 144 -30.78 8.46 -50.23
N PRO A 145 -32.08 8.11 -50.44
CA PRO A 145 -32.51 6.84 -51.03
C PRO A 145 -32.75 6.92 -52.55
N ARG A 146 -32.61 5.79 -53.26
CA ARG A 146 -33.36 5.46 -54.50
C ARG A 146 -33.07 4.04 -55.00
N GLY A 147 -34.12 3.22 -55.09
CA GLY A 147 -34.46 2.56 -56.36
C GLY A 147 -34.27 1.04 -56.52
N VAL A 148 -35.41 0.33 -56.43
CA VAL A 148 -35.95 -0.65 -57.42
C VAL A 148 -35.44 -2.12 -57.46
N ARG A 149 -36.43 -3.01 -57.22
CA ARG A 149 -36.74 -4.37 -57.77
C ARG A 149 -35.89 -5.60 -57.40
N GLY A 150 -36.63 -6.62 -56.97
CA GLY A 150 -36.27 -8.03 -57.13
C GLY A 150 -37.02 -8.97 -56.17
N SER A 151 -38.24 -9.37 -56.52
CA SER A 151 -39.02 -10.40 -55.83
C SER A 151 -38.30 -11.74 -55.77
N LYS A 152 -38.34 -12.47 -54.64
CA LYS A 152 -38.83 -13.88 -54.52
C LYS A 152 -39.20 -14.20 -53.05
N LYS A 153 -40.36 -14.84 -52.89
CA LYS A 153 -40.95 -15.36 -51.65
C LYS A 153 -40.12 -16.53 -51.11
N THR A 154 -39.95 -16.67 -49.79
CA THR A 154 -40.14 -17.94 -49.06
C THR A 154 -40.32 -17.68 -47.56
N THR A 155 -41.39 -18.24 -47.02
CA THR A 155 -41.81 -18.34 -45.62
C THR A 155 -40.90 -19.26 -44.82
N VAL A 156 -40.35 -18.84 -43.66
CA VAL A 156 -40.14 -19.70 -42.46
C VAL A 156 -40.17 -18.82 -41.19
N LEU A 157 -40.78 -19.38 -40.15
CA LEU A 157 -41.22 -18.84 -38.85
C LEU A 157 -40.13 -18.22 -37.94
N PRO A 158 -40.52 -17.37 -36.96
CA PRO A 158 -39.64 -16.99 -35.84
C PRO A 158 -39.58 -18.08 -34.76
N PRO A 159 -38.43 -18.30 -34.09
CA PRO A 159 -38.40 -19.10 -32.88
C PRO A 159 -39.02 -18.32 -31.71
N ALA A 160 -39.99 -18.94 -31.05
CA ALA A 160 -40.59 -18.48 -29.79
C ALA A 160 -39.63 -18.70 -28.59
N PRO A 161 -39.81 -17.94 -27.50
CA PRO A 161 -38.95 -17.98 -26.32
C PRO A 161 -39.36 -19.11 -25.36
N THR A 162 -38.38 -19.83 -24.80
CA THR A 162 -38.61 -20.71 -23.65
C THR A 162 -37.99 -20.11 -22.40
N ALA A 163 -38.87 -19.79 -21.46
CA ALA A 163 -38.58 -19.35 -20.11
C ALA A 163 -38.23 -20.52 -19.17
N SER A 164 -37.70 -20.13 -18.00
CA SER A 164 -37.80 -20.82 -16.71
C SER A 164 -36.75 -21.91 -16.43
N SER A 165 -35.87 -21.69 -15.46
CA SER A 165 -36.23 -21.84 -14.05
C SER A 165 -35.05 -21.52 -13.14
N ASP A 166 -35.27 -20.55 -12.25
CA ASP A 166 -34.45 -20.30 -11.06
C ASP A 166 -34.36 -21.56 -10.18
N PHE A 167 -33.15 -21.98 -9.83
CA PHE A 167 -32.94 -22.86 -8.69
C PHE A 167 -31.82 -22.34 -7.79
N ARG A 168 -32.30 -21.78 -6.68
CA ARG A 168 -31.60 -21.25 -5.52
C ARG A 168 -30.93 -22.38 -4.73
N LYS A 169 -29.62 -22.26 -4.45
CA LYS A 169 -29.02 -23.01 -3.33
C LYS A 169 -27.98 -22.16 -2.60
N LYS A 170 -28.40 -21.66 -1.43
CA LYS A 170 -27.53 -21.07 -0.40
C LYS A 170 -26.67 -22.18 0.22
N SER A 171 -25.37 -21.96 0.29
CA SER A 171 -24.44 -22.74 1.13
C SER A 171 -24.17 -21.97 2.41
N ASP A 172 -24.80 -22.42 3.50
CA ASP A 172 -24.51 -22.01 4.88
C ASP A 172 -23.42 -22.94 5.43
N VAL A 173 -22.21 -22.42 5.63
CA VAL A 173 -21.09 -23.11 6.28
C VAL A 173 -20.97 -22.57 7.70
N ARG A 174 -21.46 -23.34 8.67
CA ARG A 174 -21.33 -23.04 10.10
C ARG A 174 -20.10 -23.74 10.66
N VAL A 175 -19.05 -22.96 10.94
CA VAL A 175 -17.83 -23.41 11.62
C VAL A 175 -18.02 -23.39 13.14
N ARG A 176 -17.43 -24.41 13.77
CA ARG A 176 -17.45 -24.80 15.20
C ARG A 176 -17.11 -23.68 16.19
N VAL A 177 -17.74 -23.75 17.36
CA VAL A 177 -17.18 -23.24 18.62
C VAL A 177 -17.15 -24.39 19.64
N ARG A 178 -15.95 -24.85 20.01
CA ARG A 178 -15.71 -25.70 21.18
C ARG A 178 -15.03 -24.84 22.24
N HIS A 179 -15.69 -24.67 23.38
CA HIS A 179 -15.12 -24.05 24.58
C HIS A 179 -14.39 -25.12 25.42
N PRO A 180 -13.19 -24.83 25.95
CA PRO A 180 -12.63 -25.58 27.07
C PRO A 180 -12.65 -24.77 28.38
N ARG A 181 -12.47 -25.51 29.51
CA ARG A 181 -12.26 -25.12 30.93
C ARG A 181 -13.47 -25.51 31.80
N GLY A 182 -13.31 -26.12 32.98
CA GLY A 182 -12.14 -26.45 33.77
C GLY A 182 -12.57 -27.29 34.99
N VAL A 183 -11.59 -27.99 35.57
CA VAL A 183 -11.70 -28.94 36.68
C VAL A 183 -11.85 -28.22 38.01
N THR A 184 -12.77 -28.68 38.87
CA THR A 184 -12.84 -28.34 40.30
C THR A 184 -12.54 -29.58 41.13
N THR A 185 -11.47 -29.55 41.91
CA THR A 185 -11.25 -30.44 43.06
C THR A 185 -10.98 -29.59 44.29
N LYS A 186 -11.58 -30.03 45.40
CA LYS A 186 -11.39 -29.52 46.75
C LYS A 186 -10.74 -30.62 47.57
#